data_AF-A0A0C2RZA7-F1
#
_entry.id   AF-A0A0C2RZA7-F1
#
_cell.length_a   1.000
_cell.length_b   1.000
_cell.length_c   1.000
_cell.angle_alpha   90.00
_cell.angle_beta   90.00
_cell.angle_gamma   90.00
#
_symmetry.space_group_name_H-M   'P 1'
#
loop_
_entity.id
_entity.type
_entity.pdbx_description
1 polymer ?
#
loop_
_entity_poly.entity_id
_entity_poly.type
_entity_poly.pdbx_seq_one_letter_code
_entity_poly.pdbx_strand_id
1 'polypeptide(L)' 'MGTCFSVYDYGKETNGVTPLSIPRDRDIVNDGAPEARWNYELLEADGEAKFRSIVVEVKAMARAIGNQLS' A
#
# COMPACT_ATOMS: atom_id res chain seq x y z
N MET A 1 -6.38 -18.18 -7.38
CA MET A 1 -6.23 -16.84 -6.77
C MET A 1 -5.03 -16.90 -5.86
N GLY A 2 -4.00 -16.10 -6.15
CA GLY A 2 -2.79 -16.01 -5.35
C GLY A 2 -2.90 -14.96 -4.24
N THR A 3 -1.77 -14.55 -3.68
CA THR A 3 -1.71 -13.49 -2.67
C THR A 3 -1.53 -12.16 -3.37
N CYS A 4 -2.62 -11.43 -3.60
CA CYS A 4 -2.57 -10.11 -4.22
C CYS A 4 -2.36 -9.00 -3.18
N PHE A 5 -1.84 -7.86 -3.64
CA PHE A 5 -1.81 -6.62 -2.86
C PHE A 5 -2.05 -5.36 -3.69
N SER A 6 -2.46 -4.30 -3.01
CA SER A 6 -2.66 -2.95 -3.57
C SER A 6 -1.68 -1.98 -2.92
N VAL A 7 -1.26 -0.96 -3.66
CA VAL A 7 -0.37 0.08 -3.16
C VAL A 7 -1.09 1.41 -3.22
N TYR A 8 -0.92 2.20 -2.16
CA TYR A 8 -1.51 3.52 -2.02
C TYR A 8 -0.42 4.55 -1.75
N ASP A 9 -0.53 5.70 -2.40
CA ASP A 9 0.33 6.85 -2.16
C ASP A 9 -0.35 7.79 -1.18
N TYR A 10 0.35 8.09 -0.08
CA TYR A 10 -0.11 9.06 0.92
C TYR A 10 0.64 10.39 0.75
N GLY A 11 -0.11 11.44 0.41
CA GLY A 11 0.40 12.79 0.32
C GLY A 11 0.33 13.49 1.68
N LYS A 12 1.48 13.70 2.32
CA LYS A 12 1.54 14.37 3.64
C LYS A 12 0.98 15.78 3.63
N GLU A 13 1.23 16.55 2.56
CA GLU A 13 0.79 17.95 2.44
C GLU A 13 -0.73 18.07 2.32
N THR A 14 -1.36 17.12 1.64
CA THR A 14 -2.80 17.11 1.38
C THR A 14 -3.58 16.23 2.37
N ASN A 15 -2.87 15.45 3.20
CA ASN A 15 -3.42 14.38 4.02
C ASN A 15 -4.30 13.40 3.21
N GLY A 16 -3.96 13.23 1.93
CA GLY A 16 -4.74 12.47 0.95
C GLY A 16 -4.12 11.12 0.63
N VAL A 17 -4.95 10.17 0.21
CA VAL A 17 -4.52 8.83 -0.23
C VAL A 17 -4.97 8.59 -1.67
N THR A 18 -4.08 8.08 -2.51
CA THR A 18 -4.36 7.72 -3.90
C THR A 18 -4.01 6.24 -4.15
N PRO A 19 -4.91 5.41 -4.72
CA PRO A 19 -6.28 5.75 -5.07
C PRO A 19 -7.15 6.03 -3.84
N LEU A 20 -8.23 6.80 -4.03
CA LEU A 20 -9.15 7.17 -2.94
C LEU A 20 -9.74 5.92 -2.25
N SER A 21 -9.87 6.00 -0.92
CA SER A 21 -10.56 4.97 -0.14
C SER A 21 -12.00 4.79 -0.62
N ILE A 22 -12.50 3.56 -0.57
CA ILE A 22 -13.89 3.27 -0.89
C ILE A 22 -14.72 3.67 0.33
N PRO A 23 -15.71 4.56 0.18
CA PRO A 23 -16.58 4.93 1.29
C PRO A 23 -17.27 3.68 1.84
N ARG A 24 -17.26 3.49 3.16
CA ARG A 24 -18.00 2.41 3.81
C ARG A 24 -19.48 2.49 3.46
N ASP A 25 -20.03 1.38 2.98
CA ASP A 25 -21.46 1.21 2.79
C ASP A 25 -22.03 0.53 4.05
N ARG A 26 -23.25 0.92 4.46
CA ARG A 26 -23.90 0.36 5.66
C ARG A 26 -24.47 -1.04 5.42
N ASP A 27 -24.89 -1.30 4.20
CA ASP A 27 -25.59 -2.53 3.82
C ASP A 27 -24.67 -3.49 3.05
N ILE A 28 -23.49 -3.01 2.60
CA ILE A 28 -22.51 -3.79 1.86
C ILE A 28 -21.16 -3.78 2.59
N VAL A 29 -20.69 -4.96 3.01
CA VAL A 29 -19.33 -5.11 3.54
C VAL A 29 -18.34 -4.90 2.41
N ASN A 30 -17.65 -3.75 2.41
CA ASN A 30 -16.61 -3.39 1.46
C ASN A 30 -15.21 -3.38 2.09
N ASP A 31 -14.99 -4.29 3.05
CA ASP A 31 -13.69 -4.47 3.73
C ASP A 31 -12.61 -5.09 2.81
N GLY A 32 -12.97 -5.44 1.57
CA GLY A 32 -12.05 -5.89 0.53
C GLY A 32 -11.70 -4.77 -0.45
N ALA A 33 -10.42 -4.65 -0.79
CA ALA A 33 -10.03 -3.91 -2.00
C ALA A 33 -10.70 -4.59 -3.22
N PRO A 34 -11.41 -3.85 -4.10
CA PRO A 34 -12.03 -4.38 -5.30
C PRO A 34 -11.00 -5.10 -6.15
N GLU A 35 -11.45 -6.08 -6.92
CA GLU A 35 -10.56 -6.88 -7.77
C GLU A 35 -9.69 -6.01 -8.69
N ALA A 36 -10.30 -4.97 -9.26
CA ALA A 36 -9.65 -3.97 -10.10
C ALA A 36 -8.56 -3.14 -9.40
N ARG A 37 -8.43 -3.22 -8.06
CA ARG A 37 -7.38 -2.55 -7.27
C ARG A 37 -6.27 -3.47 -6.84
N TRP A 38 -6.37 -4.79 -7.05
CA TRP A 38 -5.26 -5.72 -6.84
C TRP A 38 -4.20 -5.47 -7.90
N ASN A 39 -3.33 -4.50 -7.63
CA ASN A 39 -2.37 -3.99 -8.60
C ASN A 39 -1.25 -5.00 -8.85
N TYR A 40 -1.00 -5.89 -7.89
CA TYR A 40 0.13 -6.82 -7.94
C TYR A 40 -0.25 -8.17 -7.35
N GLU A 41 0.07 -9.24 -8.08
CA GLU A 41 0.11 -10.60 -7.56
C GLU A 41 1.51 -10.86 -6.98
N LEU A 42 1.60 -11.19 -5.70
CA LEU A 42 2.88 -11.20 -4.97
C LEU A 42 3.87 -12.24 -5.52
N LEU A 43 3.35 -13.37 -6.02
CA LEU A 43 4.17 -14.47 -6.51
C LEU A 43 4.64 -14.28 -7.96
N GLU A 44 4.15 -13.24 -8.64
CA GLU A 44 4.64 -12.84 -9.96
C GLU A 44 5.84 -11.91 -9.82
N ALA A 45 6.73 -11.93 -10.81
CA ALA A 45 7.99 -11.18 -10.78
C ALA A 45 7.78 -9.67 -10.50
N ASP A 46 6.76 -9.07 -11.12
CA ASP A 46 6.45 -7.65 -10.95
C ASP A 46 5.93 -7.34 -9.55
N GLY A 47 5.13 -8.24 -8.97
CA GLY A 47 4.62 -8.08 -7.62
C GLY A 47 5.71 -8.25 -6.56
N GLU A 48 6.59 -9.24 -6.72
CA GLU A 48 7.76 -9.39 -5.86
C GLU A 48 8.65 -8.14 -5.93
N ALA A 49 8.97 -7.68 -7.14
CA ALA A 49 9.82 -6.51 -7.35
C ALA A 49 9.23 -5.26 -6.68
N LYS A 50 7.92 -5.01 -6.85
CA LYS A 50 7.26 -3.88 -6.22
C LYS A 50 7.25 -4.00 -4.70
N PHE A 51 6.95 -5.17 -4.16
CA PHE A 51 6.93 -5.39 -2.72
C PHE A 51 8.31 -5.14 -2.09
N ARG A 52 9.37 -5.63 -2.74
CA ARG A 52 10.76 -5.37 -2.30
C ARG A 52 11.11 -3.88 -2.31
N SER A 53 10.70 -3.13 -3.35
CA SER A 53 10.91 -1.67 -3.39
C SER A 53 10.29 -0.98 -2.18
N ILE A 54 9.04 -1.30 -1.87
CA ILE A 54 8.32 -0.73 -0.72
C ILE A 54 9.04 -1.05 0.59
N VAL A 55 9.48 -2.30 0.77
CA VAL A 55 10.23 -2.70 1.98
C VAL A 55 11.53 -1.91 2.12
N VAL A 56 12.24 -1.66 1.01
CA VAL A 56 13.46 -0.85 1.02
C VAL A 56 13.16 0.60 1.44
N GLU A 57 12.13 1.21 0.86
CA GLU A 57 11.69 2.57 1.18
C GLU A 57 11.28 2.70 2.66
N VAL A 58 10.47 1.77 3.17
CA VAL A 58 10.04 1.74 4.57
C VAL A 58 11.23 1.60 5.53
N LYS A 59 12.20 0.73 5.21
CA LYS A 59 13.43 0.59 6.00
C LYS A 59 14.25 1.87 6.01
N ALA A 60 14.35 2.56 4.87
CA ALA A 60 15.04 3.84 4.79
C ALA A 60 14.37 4.91 5.66
N MET A 61 13.04 5.02 5.60
CA MET A 61 12.27 5.94 6.45
C MET A 61 12.45 5.62 7.94
N ALA A 62 12.34 4.36 8.33
CA ALA A 62 12.50 3.93 9.72
C ALA A 62 13.90 4.27 10.27
N ARG A 63 14.95 4.08 9.47
CA ARG A 63 16.33 4.48 9.83
C ARG A 63 16.45 5.99 9.99
N ALA A 64 15.87 6.77 9.08
CA ALA A 64 15.89 8.23 9.18
C ALA A 64 15.23 8.73 10.46
N ILE A 65 14.10 8.14 10.86
CA ILE A 65 13.40 8.47 12.12
C ILE A 65 14.25 8.07 13.34
N GLY A 66 14.84 6.86 13.34
CA GLY A 66 15.69 6.40 14.44
C GLY A 66 16.93 7.29 14.65
N ASN A 67 17.52 7.78 13.57
CA ASN A 67 18.66 8.70 13.60
C ASN A 67 18.29 10.13 14.04
N GLN A 68 17.01 10.51 14.05
CA GLN A 68 16.54 11.82 14.54
C GLN A 68 16.26 11.83 16.05
N LEU A 69 16.22 10.65 16.67
CA LEU A 69 15.90 10.46 18.09
C LEU A 69 17.12 10.00 18.93
N SER A 70 18.30 9.91 18.31
CA SER A 70 19.59 9.56 18.95
C SER A 70 20.52 10.76 18.99
#